data_AF-A0A963MS92-F1
#
_entry.id   AF-A0A963MS92-F1
#
_cell.length_a   1.000
_cell.length_b   1.000
_cell.length_c   1.000
_cell.angle_alpha   90.00
_cell.angle_beta   90.00
_cell.angle_gamma   90.00
#
_symmetry.space_group_name_H-M   'P 1'
#
loop_
_entity.id
_entity.type
_entity.pdbx_description
1 polymer ?
#
loop_
_entity_poly.entity_id
_entity_poly.type
_entity_poly.pdbx_seq_one_letter_code
_entity_poly.pdbx_strand_id
1 'polypeptide(L)'
;MNIIFISSQSAQARKIVLTKLHLFTIAGVSLITVLLLALSLNFFSLRYADRIESPVLKALLVSPQEKRHQKMQSQLHDNFNVMAAKLGEMQAQLLRLDAISAQLLEFSELESEDFMLDQLPGQGGAYSGSHTEALSFSGFERKLHELSGMLEERSDKLGALEVLLRSERLSKRVMPSVMPIDTDWYSSGFGFRIDPFTGRRAFHEGVDFPAKAGTPIRAAAGGVVVYSDRHSEYGNMVEIDHGDDMISRYAHASKLHVEVGQVVAQGQEIAEVGSTGRSTGPHLHFEIRHNGVPQNPSRFLKKPG
;
A
#
# COMPACT_ATOMS: atom_id res chain seq x y z
N MET A 1 -1.78 -80.24 -56.14
CA MET A 1 -2.00 -79.87 -57.55
C MET A 1 -0.83 -80.40 -58.35
N ASN A 2 -1.05 -81.18 -59.40
CA ASN A 2 0.04 -81.82 -60.15
C ASN A 2 0.35 -80.98 -61.39
N ILE A 3 1.51 -80.30 -61.38
CA ILE A 3 2.00 -79.55 -62.55
C ILE A 3 2.98 -80.48 -63.27
N ILE A 4 2.67 -80.85 -64.51
CA ILE A 4 3.51 -81.73 -65.33
C ILE A 4 4.21 -80.85 -66.36
N PHE A 5 5.53 -80.67 -66.22
CA PHE A 5 6.35 -80.03 -67.24
C PHE A 5 6.80 -81.09 -68.24
N ILE A 6 6.49 -80.89 -69.53
CA ILE A 6 7.00 -81.69 -70.64
C ILE A 6 7.89 -80.75 -71.46
N SER A 7 9.21 -80.95 -71.45
CA SER A 7 10.11 -80.28 -72.39
C SER A 7 10.48 -81.24 -73.54
N SER A 8 10.56 -80.72 -74.76
CA SER A 8 10.63 -81.49 -76.01
C SER A 8 11.97 -82.20 -76.29
N GLN A 9 12.87 -82.30 -75.31
CA GLN A 9 14.19 -82.93 -75.48
C GLN A 9 14.55 -83.96 -74.40
N SER A 10 13.60 -84.41 -73.57
CA SER A 10 13.82 -85.46 -72.57
C SER A 10 12.60 -86.36 -72.40
N ALA A 11 12.75 -87.66 -72.68
CA ALA A 11 11.68 -88.68 -72.65
C ALA A 11 11.29 -89.17 -71.23
N GLN A 12 11.45 -88.33 -70.20
CA GLN A 12 10.99 -88.64 -68.85
C GLN A 12 10.24 -87.45 -68.23
N ALA A 13 8.93 -87.61 -68.05
CA ALA A 13 8.10 -86.66 -67.30
C ALA A 13 8.44 -86.73 -65.80
N ARG A 14 9.10 -85.70 -65.26
CA ARG A 14 9.31 -85.56 -63.81
C ARG A 14 8.03 -85.05 -63.15
N LYS A 15 7.38 -85.90 -62.35
CA LYS A 15 6.15 -85.56 -61.61
C LYS A 15 6.52 -84.97 -60.24
N ILE A 16 6.42 -83.65 -60.09
CA ILE A 16 6.57 -82.99 -58.78
C ILE A 16 5.17 -82.84 -58.16
N VAL A 17 4.95 -83.48 -57.01
CA VAL A 17 3.68 -83.42 -56.29
C VAL A 17 3.75 -82.28 -55.29
N LEU A 18 3.10 -81.14 -55.59
CA LEU A 18 2.97 -80.04 -54.61
C LEU A 18 2.03 -80.48 -53.47
N THR A 19 2.63 -80.84 -52.33
CA THR A 19 1.96 -81.03 -51.03
C THR A 19 1.83 -79.69 -50.30
N LYS A 20 0.88 -79.58 -49.34
CA LYS A 20 0.66 -78.35 -48.56
C LYS A 20 1.95 -77.85 -47.88
N LEU A 21 2.84 -78.76 -47.49
CA LEU A 21 4.14 -78.46 -46.90
C LEU A 21 5.04 -77.62 -47.82
N HIS A 22 5.13 -77.97 -49.12
CA HIS A 22 5.94 -77.22 -50.08
C HIS A 22 5.44 -75.79 -50.29
N LEU A 23 4.12 -75.58 -50.26
CA LEU A 23 3.51 -74.25 -50.36
C LEU A 23 3.87 -73.37 -49.15
N PHE A 24 3.82 -73.93 -47.93
CA PHE A 24 4.23 -73.24 -46.71
C PHE A 24 5.73 -72.91 -46.71
N THR A 25 6.59 -73.82 -47.19
CA THR A 25 8.04 -73.53 -47.26
C THR A 25 8.36 -72.40 -48.25
N ILE A 26 7.68 -72.36 -49.41
CA ILE A 26 7.90 -71.29 -50.40
C ILE A 26 7.40 -69.94 -49.84
N ALA A 27 6.24 -69.91 -49.18
CA ALA A 27 5.71 -68.71 -48.54
C ALA A 27 6.66 -68.20 -47.44
N GLY A 28 7.18 -69.10 -46.60
CA GLY A 28 8.16 -68.76 -45.56
C GLY A 28 9.44 -68.16 -46.11
N VAL A 29 10.01 -68.76 -47.16
CA VAL A 29 11.22 -68.24 -47.83
C VAL A 29 10.95 -66.86 -48.48
N SER A 30 9.76 -66.66 -49.06
CA SER A 30 9.39 -65.37 -49.64
C SER A 30 9.25 -64.26 -48.58
N LEU A 31 8.72 -64.58 -47.40
CA LEU A 31 8.60 -63.62 -46.31
C LEU A 31 9.97 -63.24 -45.75
N ILE A 32 10.85 -64.22 -45.56
CA ILE A 32 12.20 -64.00 -45.04
C ILE A 32 13.02 -63.14 -46.02
N THR A 33 12.88 -63.38 -47.32
CA THR A 33 13.58 -62.57 -48.34
C THR A 33 13.10 -61.13 -48.38
N VAL A 34 11.80 -60.87 -48.25
CA VAL A 34 11.27 -59.50 -48.13
C VAL A 34 11.78 -58.82 -46.87
N LEU A 35 11.81 -59.53 -45.74
CA LEU A 35 12.28 -58.98 -44.46
C LEU A 35 13.78 -58.65 -44.51
N LEU A 36 14.59 -59.54 -45.09
CA LEU A 36 16.03 -59.31 -45.29
C LEU A 36 16.28 -58.16 -46.28
N LEU A 37 15.47 -58.00 -47.32
CA LEU A 37 15.58 -56.88 -48.24
C LEU A 37 15.25 -55.55 -47.55
N ALA A 38 14.18 -55.52 -46.73
CA ALA A 38 13.82 -54.33 -45.96
C ALA A 38 14.90 -53.94 -44.93
N LEU A 39 15.47 -54.93 -44.22
CA LEU A 39 16.58 -54.73 -43.30
C LEU A 39 17.85 -54.28 -44.03
N SER A 40 18.15 -54.86 -45.19
CA SER A 40 19.28 -54.46 -46.03
C SER A 40 19.12 -53.02 -46.51
N LEU A 41 17.94 -52.64 -47.01
CA LEU A 41 17.66 -51.25 -47.43
C LEU A 41 17.75 -50.28 -46.26
N ASN A 42 17.25 -50.64 -45.08
CA ASN A 42 17.35 -49.81 -43.87
C ASN A 42 18.81 -49.66 -43.43
N PHE A 43 19.56 -50.76 -43.37
CA PHE A 43 20.99 -50.76 -43.05
C PHE A 43 21.79 -49.93 -44.06
N PHE A 44 21.49 -50.08 -45.35
CA PHE A 44 22.12 -49.29 -46.40
C PHE A 44 21.73 -47.81 -46.27
N SER A 45 20.47 -47.49 -45.97
CA SER A 45 20.01 -46.12 -45.71
C SER A 45 20.75 -45.48 -44.53
N LEU A 46 20.94 -46.19 -43.42
CA LEU A 46 21.68 -45.67 -42.26
C LEU A 46 23.17 -45.52 -42.56
N ARG A 47 23.77 -46.48 -43.27
CA ARG A 47 25.21 -46.45 -43.59
C ARG A 47 25.56 -45.46 -44.72
N TYR A 48 24.64 -45.20 -45.64
CA TYR A 48 24.78 -44.16 -46.67
C TYR A 48 24.23 -42.79 -46.23
N ALA A 49 23.38 -42.70 -45.20
CA ALA A 49 22.94 -41.41 -44.65
C ALA A 49 24.11 -40.56 -44.18
N ASP A 50 25.17 -41.17 -43.64
CA ASP A 50 26.41 -40.48 -43.26
C ASP A 50 27.29 -40.09 -44.47
N ARG A 51 27.07 -40.66 -45.66
CA ARG A 51 27.82 -40.34 -46.89
C ARG A 51 27.08 -39.42 -47.86
N ILE A 52 25.80 -39.13 -47.63
CA ILE A 52 25.02 -38.14 -48.38
C ILE A 52 25.08 -36.81 -47.61
N GLU A 53 26.25 -36.19 -47.58
CA GLU A 53 26.39 -34.77 -47.27
C GLU A 53 25.85 -33.94 -48.44
N SER A 54 24.54 -33.98 -48.70
CA SER A 54 23.94 -32.95 -49.55
C SER A 54 23.72 -31.69 -48.68
N PRO A 55 24.41 -30.57 -48.95
CA PRO A 55 24.24 -29.34 -48.18
C PRO A 55 22.80 -28.82 -48.24
N VAL A 56 22.05 -29.21 -49.28
CA VAL A 56 20.66 -28.81 -49.53
C VAL A 56 19.68 -29.42 -48.51
N LEU A 57 19.79 -30.70 -48.15
CA LEU A 57 18.90 -31.31 -47.14
C LEU A 57 19.18 -30.80 -45.73
N LYS A 58 20.46 -30.60 -45.36
CA LYS A 58 20.83 -29.95 -44.10
C LYS A 58 20.29 -28.52 -44.06
N ALA A 59 20.43 -27.75 -45.14
CA ALA A 59 19.88 -26.39 -45.21
C ALA A 59 18.34 -26.35 -45.11
N LEU A 60 17.61 -27.29 -45.71
CA LEU A 60 16.14 -27.33 -45.66
C LEU A 60 15.57 -27.82 -44.32
N LEU A 61 16.27 -28.70 -43.60
CA LEU A 61 15.79 -29.27 -42.32
C LEU A 61 16.35 -28.56 -41.09
N VAL A 62 17.59 -28.08 -41.13
CA VAL A 62 18.26 -27.45 -39.97
C VAL A 62 17.99 -25.95 -39.92
N SER A 63 17.93 -25.25 -41.06
CA SER A 63 17.67 -23.80 -41.06
C SER A 63 16.32 -23.38 -40.48
N PRO A 64 15.21 -24.15 -40.61
CA PRO A 64 13.95 -23.77 -39.97
C PRO A 64 14.00 -23.94 -38.43
N GLN A 65 14.73 -24.94 -37.93
CA GLN A 65 14.90 -25.15 -36.48
C GLN A 65 15.84 -24.11 -35.87
N GLU A 66 16.98 -23.83 -36.51
CA GLU A 66 17.91 -22.79 -36.05
C GLU A 66 17.26 -21.41 -36.04
N LYS A 67 16.53 -21.03 -37.11
CA LYS A 67 15.78 -19.77 -37.13
C LYS A 67 14.71 -19.70 -36.05
N ARG A 68 14.01 -20.81 -35.77
CA ARG A 68 13.03 -20.87 -34.66
C ARG A 68 13.70 -20.71 -33.31
N HIS A 69 14.86 -21.35 -33.08
CA HIS A 69 15.61 -21.20 -31.83
C HIS A 69 16.18 -19.79 -31.66
N GLN A 70 16.74 -19.19 -32.71
CA GLN A 70 17.21 -17.81 -32.68
C GLN A 70 16.06 -16.83 -32.40
N LYS A 71 14.91 -17.00 -33.06
CA LYS A 71 13.73 -16.16 -32.83
C LYS A 71 13.18 -16.32 -31.41
N MET A 72 13.12 -17.55 -30.90
CA MET A 72 12.71 -17.82 -29.52
C MET A 72 13.67 -17.16 -28.52
N GLN A 73 14.99 -17.27 -28.73
CA GLN A 73 15.99 -16.63 -27.87
C GLN A 73 15.96 -15.10 -27.92
N SER A 74 15.74 -14.51 -29.11
CA SER A 74 15.53 -13.06 -29.26
C SER A 74 14.28 -12.62 -28.51
N GLN A 75 13.15 -13.30 -28.68
CA GLN A 75 11.90 -12.96 -27.97
C GLN A 75 12.06 -13.05 -26.45
N LEU A 76 12.81 -14.05 -25.95
CA LEU A 76 13.11 -14.17 -24.52
C LEU A 76 13.99 -13.01 -24.02
N HIS A 77 15.00 -12.60 -24.79
CA HIS A 77 15.84 -11.44 -24.45
C HIS A 77 15.06 -10.12 -24.48
N ASP A 78 14.20 -9.94 -25.48
CA ASP A 78 13.39 -8.73 -25.62
C ASP A 78 12.43 -8.58 -24.44
N ASN A 79 11.75 -9.67 -24.05
CA ASN A 79 10.88 -9.70 -22.87
C ASN A 79 11.65 -9.37 -21.59
N PHE A 80 12.88 -9.87 -21.46
CA PHE A 80 13.73 -9.63 -20.30
C PHE A 80 14.17 -8.17 -20.20
N ASN A 81 14.57 -7.55 -21.32
CA ASN A 81 14.93 -6.14 -21.37
C ASN A 81 13.75 -5.24 -20.97
N VAL A 82 12.53 -5.58 -21.40
CA VAL A 82 11.31 -4.87 -21.01
C VAL A 82 11.07 -5.01 -19.50
N MET A 83 11.24 -6.20 -18.93
CA MET A 83 11.10 -6.42 -17.48
C MET A 83 12.16 -5.67 -16.67
N ALA A 84 13.41 -5.63 -17.14
CA ALA A 84 14.49 -4.86 -16.52
C ALA A 84 14.22 -3.36 -16.55
N ALA A 85 13.71 -2.82 -17.67
CA ALA A 85 13.27 -1.44 -17.76
C ALA A 85 12.13 -1.14 -16.78
N LYS A 86 11.15 -2.07 -16.64
CA LYS A 86 10.05 -1.93 -15.69
C LYS A 86 10.53 -1.94 -14.24
N LEU A 87 11.53 -2.76 -13.92
CA LEU A 87 12.17 -2.79 -12.61
C LEU A 87 12.86 -1.45 -12.28
N GLY A 88 13.56 -0.86 -13.24
CA GLY A 88 14.13 0.48 -13.09
C GLY A 88 13.07 1.58 -12.88
N GLU A 89 11.94 1.49 -13.57
CA GLU A 89 10.80 2.40 -13.37
C GLU A 89 10.24 2.29 -11.94
N MET A 90 10.05 1.07 -11.44
CA MET A 90 9.57 0.84 -10.07
C MET A 90 10.56 1.36 -9.02
N GLN A 91 11.86 1.18 -9.24
CA GLN A 91 12.90 1.75 -8.37
C GLN A 91 12.85 3.29 -8.34
N ALA A 92 12.67 3.93 -9.50
CA ALA A 92 12.51 5.38 -9.55
C ALA A 92 11.23 5.87 -8.85
N GLN A 93 10.13 5.12 -8.95
CA GLN A 93 8.89 5.41 -8.24
C GLN A 93 9.06 5.30 -6.72
N LEU A 94 9.80 4.29 -6.24
CA LEU A 94 10.14 4.16 -4.82
C LEU A 94 10.97 5.33 -4.29
N LEU A 95 12.03 5.71 -5.00
CA LEU A 95 12.85 6.88 -4.62
C LEU A 95 12.02 8.17 -4.54
N ARG A 96 11.04 8.32 -5.45
CA ARG A 96 10.12 9.45 -5.41
C ARG A 96 9.20 9.39 -4.17
N LEU A 97 8.70 8.21 -3.81
CA LEU A 97 7.90 8.03 -2.59
C LEU A 97 8.72 8.35 -1.34
N ASP A 98 9.98 7.92 -1.29
CA ASP A 98 10.90 8.24 -0.18
C ASP A 98 11.08 9.75 -0.03
N ALA A 99 11.32 10.47 -1.13
CA ALA A 99 11.47 11.93 -1.12
C ALA A 99 10.21 12.65 -0.61
N ILE A 100 9.02 12.21 -1.03
CA ILE A 100 7.75 12.78 -0.54
C ILE A 100 7.58 12.53 0.96
N SER A 101 7.96 11.34 1.42
CA SER A 101 7.80 10.93 2.82
C SER A 101 8.73 11.73 3.74
N ALA A 102 9.99 11.93 3.33
CA ALA A 102 10.93 12.80 4.02
C ALA A 102 10.43 14.24 4.11
N GLN A 103 9.87 14.77 3.00
CA GLN A 103 9.27 16.10 2.99
C GLN A 103 8.06 16.22 3.93
N LEU A 104 7.21 15.19 4.02
CA LEU A 104 6.07 15.18 4.95
C LEU A 104 6.52 15.19 6.42
N LEU A 105 7.59 14.48 6.73
CA LEU A 105 8.20 14.47 8.06
C LEU A 105 8.75 15.84 8.44
N GLU A 106 9.43 16.54 7.52
CA GLU A 106 9.97 17.90 7.76
C GLU A 106 8.87 18.93 8.09
N PHE A 107 7.68 18.81 7.50
CA PHE A 107 6.54 19.69 7.79
C PHE A 107 5.78 19.32 9.07
N SER A 108 5.93 18.09 9.56
CA SER A 108 5.41 17.69 10.86
C SER A 108 6.45 17.99 11.94
N GLU A 109 6.07 18.54 13.09
CA GLU A 109 7.02 18.78 14.22
C GLU A 109 7.48 17.47 14.91
N LEU A 110 7.46 16.34 14.19
CA LEU A 110 7.86 15.04 14.70
C LEU A 110 9.39 14.92 14.67
N GLU A 111 9.99 14.54 15.80
CA GLU A 111 11.44 14.36 15.88
C GLU A 111 11.88 13.24 14.92
N SER A 112 12.70 13.61 13.92
CA SER A 112 13.17 12.77 12.82
C SER A 112 14.11 11.64 13.26
N GLU A 113 14.49 11.57 14.53
CA GLU A 113 15.43 10.57 15.05
C GLU A 113 14.82 9.16 15.15
N ASP A 114 13.50 9.04 15.37
CA ASP A 114 12.84 7.72 15.51
C ASP A 114 12.47 7.08 14.16
N PHE A 115 12.37 7.87 13.09
CA PHE A 115 12.09 7.40 11.73
C PHE A 115 13.35 7.51 10.85
N MET A 116 14.24 6.53 10.97
CA MET A 116 15.38 6.32 10.05
C MET A 116 14.89 5.92 8.64
N LEU A 117 14.24 6.82 7.91
CA LEU A 117 13.93 6.65 6.47
C LEU A 117 15.15 6.90 5.58
N ASP A 118 16.14 7.63 6.10
CA ASP A 118 17.32 8.15 5.39
C ASP A 118 18.44 7.13 5.17
N GLN A 119 18.36 5.94 5.78
CA GLN A 119 19.28 4.88 5.42
C GLN A 119 18.80 4.23 4.12
N LEU A 120 19.17 4.86 3.00
CA LEU A 120 19.40 4.11 1.76
C LEU A 120 20.29 2.92 2.13
N PRO A 121 19.88 1.67 1.81
CA PRO A 121 20.74 0.52 2.09
C PRO A 121 22.11 0.79 1.47
N GLY A 122 23.18 0.59 2.23
CA GLY A 122 24.54 0.85 1.77
C GLY A 122 24.84 0.03 0.52
N GLN A 123 24.76 0.66 -0.65
CA GLN A 123 25.11 0.03 -1.92
C GLN A 123 26.56 0.36 -2.25
N GLY A 124 27.41 -0.67 -2.24
CA GLY A 124 28.83 -0.55 -2.54
C GLY A 124 29.42 -1.88 -3.02
N GLY A 125 30.36 -1.78 -3.96
CA GLY A 125 31.11 -2.90 -4.52
C GLY A 125 32.08 -2.37 -5.60
N ALA A 126 33.23 -3.01 -5.76
CA ALA A 126 34.21 -2.61 -6.77
C ALA A 126 33.60 -2.74 -8.18
N TYR A 127 33.53 -1.63 -8.92
CA TYR A 127 33.11 -1.64 -10.31
C TYR A 127 34.20 -2.29 -11.17
N SER A 128 34.08 -3.59 -11.43
CA SER A 128 34.90 -4.28 -12.43
C SER A 128 34.29 -3.98 -13.81
N GLY A 129 34.78 -2.93 -14.46
CA GLY A 129 34.23 -2.39 -15.70
C GLY A 129 34.40 -3.25 -16.96
N SER A 130 34.27 -4.58 -16.87
CA SER A 130 34.48 -5.47 -18.02
C SER A 130 33.29 -6.35 -18.42
N HIS A 131 32.18 -6.34 -17.69
CA HIS A 131 31.03 -7.16 -18.05
C HIS A 131 29.72 -6.39 -17.87
N THR A 132 29.24 -5.75 -18.94
CA THR A 132 27.81 -5.51 -19.12
C THR A 132 27.16 -6.87 -19.43
N GLU A 133 27.22 -7.80 -18.48
CA GLU A 133 26.45 -9.03 -18.57
C GLU A 133 24.98 -8.63 -18.44
N ALA A 134 24.21 -8.92 -19.49
CA ALA A 134 22.76 -8.88 -19.39
C ALA A 134 22.36 -9.66 -18.14
N LEU A 135 21.55 -9.05 -17.25
CA LEU A 135 21.12 -9.68 -16.01
C LEU A 135 20.66 -11.10 -16.35
N SER A 136 21.24 -12.12 -15.72
CA SER A 136 20.75 -13.48 -15.91
C SER A 136 19.37 -13.60 -15.28
N PHE A 137 18.59 -14.58 -15.71
CA PHE A 137 17.28 -14.88 -15.11
C PHE A 137 17.35 -15.01 -13.58
N SER A 138 18.40 -15.67 -13.06
CA SER A 138 18.61 -15.81 -11.61
C SER A 138 19.03 -14.51 -10.90
N GLY A 139 19.71 -13.60 -11.61
CA GLY A 139 20.03 -12.27 -11.09
C GLY A 139 18.79 -11.37 -10.99
N PHE A 140 17.87 -11.50 -11.94
CA PHE A 140 16.59 -10.79 -11.94
C PHE A 140 15.68 -11.23 -10.81
N GLU A 141 15.51 -12.54 -10.61
CA GLU A 141 14.72 -13.10 -9.49
C GLU A 141 15.22 -12.58 -8.13
N ARG A 142 16.55 -12.50 -7.94
CA ARG A 142 17.14 -11.97 -6.71
C ARG A 142 16.82 -10.49 -6.51
N LYS A 143 16.92 -9.68 -7.57
CA LYS A 143 16.56 -8.26 -7.52
C LYS A 143 15.07 -8.04 -7.27
N LEU A 144 14.20 -8.88 -7.83
CA LEU A 144 12.77 -8.83 -7.55
C LEU A 144 12.47 -9.13 -6.09
N HIS A 145 13.09 -10.17 -5.52
CA HIS A 145 12.93 -10.49 -4.10
C HIS A 145 13.44 -9.36 -3.20
N GLU A 146 14.58 -8.76 -3.54
CA GLU A 146 15.15 -7.61 -2.82
C GLU A 146 14.21 -6.39 -2.88
N LEU A 147 13.70 -6.07 -4.07
CA LEU A 147 12.76 -4.98 -4.28
C LEU A 147 11.43 -5.21 -3.55
N SER A 148 10.93 -6.44 -3.56
CA SER A 148 9.70 -6.82 -2.84
C SER A 148 9.86 -6.63 -1.34
N GLY A 149 11.01 -7.04 -0.76
CA GLY A 149 11.29 -6.83 0.65
C GLY A 149 11.39 -5.34 1.00
N MET A 150 12.05 -4.55 0.17
CA MET A 150 12.08 -3.08 0.34
C MET A 150 10.68 -2.47 0.26
N LEU A 151 9.83 -2.92 -0.69
CA LEU A 151 8.46 -2.43 -0.82
C LEU A 151 7.60 -2.72 0.41
N GLU A 152 7.72 -3.92 0.97
CA GLU A 152 6.97 -4.34 2.18
C GLU A 152 7.38 -3.49 3.39
N GLU A 153 8.69 -3.35 3.65
CA GLU A 153 9.20 -2.51 4.75
C GLU A 153 8.75 -1.04 4.60
N ARG A 154 8.74 -0.52 3.37
CA ARG A 154 8.31 0.86 3.10
C ARG A 154 6.80 1.02 3.31
N SER A 155 5.99 0.06 2.89
CA SER A 155 4.54 0.06 3.12
C SER A 155 4.22 0.14 4.62
N ASP A 156 4.90 -0.65 5.44
CA ASP A 156 4.68 -0.66 6.90
C ASP A 156 5.05 0.69 7.54
N LYS A 157 6.20 1.25 7.16
CA LYS A 157 6.65 2.56 7.64
C LYS A 157 5.68 3.69 7.27
N LEU A 158 5.19 3.69 6.03
CA LEU A 158 4.20 4.67 5.57
C LEU A 158 2.86 4.53 6.30
N GLY A 159 2.43 3.29 6.57
CA GLY A 159 1.23 3.04 7.36
C GLY A 159 1.34 3.58 8.79
N ALA A 160 2.48 3.37 9.45
CA ALA A 160 2.74 3.93 10.77
C ALA A 160 2.76 5.47 10.77
N LEU A 161 3.42 6.07 9.77
CA LEU A 161 3.45 7.53 9.59
C LEU A 161 2.04 8.10 9.35
N GLU A 162 1.21 7.44 8.54
CA GLU A 162 -0.18 7.85 8.31
C GLU A 162 -0.98 7.87 9.62
N VAL A 163 -0.84 6.83 10.46
CA VAL A 163 -1.51 6.76 11.76
C VAL A 163 -1.09 7.91 12.68
N LEU A 164 0.21 8.22 12.74
CA LEU A 164 0.74 9.31 13.56
C LEU A 164 0.31 10.69 13.06
N LEU A 165 0.41 10.94 11.75
CA LEU A 165 -0.06 12.21 11.17
C LEU A 165 -1.57 12.39 11.37
N ARG A 166 -2.33 11.29 11.36
CA ARG A 166 -3.76 11.32 11.65
C ARG A 166 -4.04 11.63 13.12
N SER A 167 -3.30 11.05 14.07
CA SER A 167 -3.46 11.37 15.49
C SER A 167 -3.10 12.83 15.78
N GLU A 168 -1.98 13.34 15.26
CA GLU A 168 -1.59 14.76 15.39
C GLU A 168 -2.67 15.73 14.84
N ARG A 169 -3.20 15.45 13.64
CA ARG A 169 -4.26 16.27 13.05
C ARG A 169 -5.56 16.23 13.86
N LEU A 170 -5.87 15.09 14.49
CA LEU A 170 -7.02 14.99 15.38
C LEU A 170 -6.77 15.80 16.65
N SER A 171 -5.62 15.64 17.31
CA SER A 171 -5.24 16.44 18.48
C SER A 171 -5.34 17.94 18.21
N LYS A 172 -4.76 18.45 17.11
CA LYS A 172 -4.84 19.89 16.77
C LYS A 172 -6.26 20.41 16.52
N ARG A 173 -7.22 19.57 16.13
CA ARG A 173 -8.64 19.95 15.90
C ARG A 173 -9.51 19.86 17.15
N VAL A 174 -9.15 18.99 18.07
CA VAL A 174 -9.84 18.72 19.34
C VAL A 174 -9.45 19.75 20.41
N MET A 175 -8.27 20.36 20.31
CA MET A 175 -7.79 21.32 21.30
C MET A 175 -8.52 22.68 21.25
N PRO A 176 -9.16 23.13 22.36
CA PRO A 176 -9.82 24.43 22.47
C PRO A 176 -8.80 25.58 22.41
N SER A 177 -8.53 26.10 21.20
CA SER A 177 -7.42 27.00 20.92
C SER A 177 -7.83 28.39 20.43
N VAL A 178 -9.07 28.53 19.95
CA VAL A 178 -9.62 29.81 19.48
C VAL A 178 -10.28 30.54 20.64
N MET A 179 -10.13 31.87 20.66
CA MET A 179 -10.79 32.72 21.65
C MET A 179 -12.32 32.56 21.56
N PRO A 180 -13.01 32.24 22.68
CA PRO A 180 -14.44 32.01 22.68
C PRO A 180 -15.27 33.30 22.58
N ILE A 181 -14.62 34.46 22.68
CA ILE A 181 -15.25 35.78 22.61
C ILE A 181 -14.25 36.81 22.07
N ASP A 182 -14.77 37.84 21.40
CA ASP A 182 -13.99 38.90 20.76
C ASP A 182 -13.48 39.92 21.81
N THR A 183 -12.43 39.54 22.55
CA THR A 183 -11.75 40.39 23.53
C THR A 183 -10.29 39.95 23.71
N ASP A 184 -9.41 40.89 24.04
CA ASP A 184 -7.98 40.62 24.22
C ASP A 184 -7.56 40.43 25.68
N TRP A 185 -8.50 40.54 26.63
CA TRP A 185 -8.22 40.48 28.06
C TRP A 185 -9.33 39.79 28.84
N TYR A 186 -8.94 39.12 29.93
CA TYR A 186 -9.86 38.56 30.93
C TYR A 186 -9.78 39.38 32.23
N SER A 187 -10.91 39.59 32.89
CA SER A 187 -11.01 40.33 34.15
C SER A 187 -10.61 39.49 35.35
N SER A 188 -10.71 38.16 35.24
CA SER A 188 -10.27 37.26 36.29
C SER A 188 -9.63 35.98 35.75
N GLY A 189 -8.53 35.59 36.36
CA GLY A 189 -7.73 34.43 35.96
C GLY A 189 -8.05 33.16 36.73
N PHE A 190 -7.53 32.04 36.23
CA PHE A 190 -7.58 30.72 36.87
C PHE A 190 -6.72 30.67 38.14
N GLY A 191 -7.21 30.00 39.18
CA GLY A 191 -6.45 29.78 40.43
C GLY A 191 -7.09 30.35 41.69
N PHE A 192 -6.34 30.39 42.80
CA PHE A 192 -6.86 30.86 44.08
C PHE A 192 -7.07 32.38 44.10
N ARG A 193 -8.29 32.81 44.43
CA ARG A 193 -8.67 34.23 44.61
C ARG A 193 -9.64 34.42 45.78
N ILE A 194 -9.94 35.67 46.12
CA ILE A 194 -11.02 35.99 47.04
C ILE A 194 -12.34 35.89 46.26
N ASP A 195 -13.27 35.07 46.77
CA ASP A 195 -14.61 34.93 46.22
C ASP A 195 -15.39 36.24 46.40
N PRO A 196 -15.87 36.88 45.32
CA PRO A 196 -16.53 38.17 45.39
C PRO A 196 -17.86 38.16 46.17
N PHE A 197 -18.47 37.00 46.40
CA PHE A 197 -19.75 36.91 47.14
C PHE A 197 -19.55 36.57 48.62
N THR A 198 -18.55 35.74 48.96
CA THR A 198 -18.35 35.28 50.34
C THR A 198 -17.19 35.99 51.05
N GLY A 199 -16.32 36.68 50.31
CA GLY A 199 -15.11 37.32 50.84
C GLY A 199 -14.05 36.33 51.31
N ARG A 200 -14.23 35.03 51.06
CA ARG A 200 -13.31 33.96 51.47
C ARG A 200 -12.41 33.54 50.32
N ARG A 201 -11.29 32.88 50.64
CA ARG A 201 -10.40 32.31 49.62
C ARG A 201 -11.07 31.11 48.95
N ALA A 202 -11.19 31.14 47.63
CA ALA A 202 -11.75 30.08 46.80
C ALA A 202 -10.88 29.83 45.57
N PHE A 203 -11.02 28.66 44.95
CA PHE A 203 -10.34 28.33 43.69
C PHE A 203 -11.25 28.63 42.50
N HIS A 204 -10.74 29.36 41.53
CA HIS A 204 -11.43 29.70 40.30
C HIS A 204 -11.03 28.72 39.19
N GLU A 205 -11.98 27.89 38.75
CA GLU A 205 -11.74 26.79 37.80
C GLU A 205 -11.63 27.22 36.33
N GLY A 206 -11.74 28.54 36.06
CA GLY A 206 -11.72 29.08 34.70
C GLY A 206 -11.16 30.50 34.61
N VAL A 207 -11.53 31.19 33.54
CA VAL A 207 -11.25 32.60 33.31
C VAL A 207 -12.54 33.36 33.01
N ASP A 208 -12.60 34.61 33.44
CA ASP A 208 -13.78 35.47 33.24
C ASP A 208 -13.47 36.54 32.18
N PHE A 209 -14.21 36.52 31.08
CA PHE A 209 -14.12 37.51 30.00
C PHE A 209 -15.24 38.54 30.12
N PRO A 210 -14.93 39.81 30.47
CA PRO A 210 -15.94 40.85 30.58
C PRO A 210 -16.45 41.22 29.18
N ALA A 211 -17.77 41.24 29.01
CA ALA A 211 -18.40 41.59 27.74
C ALA A 211 -19.83 42.09 27.96
N LYS A 212 -20.36 42.82 26.98
CA LYS A 212 -21.74 43.30 27.04
C LYS A 212 -22.70 42.11 26.95
N ALA A 213 -23.83 42.19 27.64
CA ALA A 213 -24.89 41.19 27.46
C ALA A 213 -25.32 41.15 25.98
N GLY A 214 -25.53 39.95 25.45
CA GLY A 214 -25.79 39.72 24.03
C GLY A 214 -24.55 39.56 23.15
N THR A 215 -23.33 39.75 23.67
CA THR A 215 -22.12 39.46 22.88
C THR A 215 -22.08 37.97 22.51
N PRO A 216 -21.83 37.60 21.24
CA PRO A 216 -21.73 36.21 20.81
C PRO A 216 -20.63 35.44 21.54
N ILE A 217 -20.97 34.26 22.04
CA ILE A 217 -20.04 33.25 22.57
C ILE A 217 -19.84 32.19 21.49
N ARG A 218 -18.58 31.89 21.18
CA ARG A 218 -18.18 30.95 20.13
C ARG A 218 -17.47 29.72 20.70
N ALA A 219 -17.65 28.58 20.04
CA ALA A 219 -16.96 27.35 20.39
C ALA A 219 -15.44 27.47 20.16
N ALA A 220 -14.64 27.24 21.20
CA ALA A 220 -13.17 27.33 21.14
C ALA A 220 -12.51 26.20 20.29
N ALA A 221 -13.21 25.08 20.11
CA ALA A 221 -12.88 23.98 19.19
C ALA A 221 -14.17 23.31 18.68
N GLY A 222 -14.05 22.46 17.66
CA GLY A 222 -15.17 21.66 17.18
C GLY A 222 -15.44 20.47 18.11
N GLY A 223 -16.68 20.03 18.23
CA GLY A 223 -17.04 18.94 19.14
C GLY A 223 -18.54 18.65 19.17
N VAL A 224 -18.98 17.92 20.19
CA VAL A 224 -20.39 17.57 20.43
C VAL A 224 -20.84 18.23 21.73
N VAL A 225 -22.00 18.89 21.70
CA VAL A 225 -22.60 19.49 22.89
C VAL A 225 -23.06 18.39 23.84
N VAL A 226 -22.49 18.32 25.04
CA VAL A 226 -22.82 17.34 26.08
C VAL A 226 -23.69 17.91 27.19
N TYR A 227 -23.73 19.25 27.31
CA TYR A 227 -24.63 19.96 28.21
C TYR A 227 -25.11 21.25 27.56
N SER A 228 -26.40 21.55 27.64
CA SER A 228 -26.98 22.84 27.25
C SER A 228 -28.27 23.07 28.03
N ASP A 229 -28.14 23.63 29.23
CA ASP A 229 -29.26 23.90 30.13
C ASP A 229 -28.86 24.92 31.21
N ARG A 230 -29.75 25.17 32.18
CA ARG A 230 -29.51 26.02 33.34
C ARG A 230 -28.95 25.21 34.51
N HIS A 231 -27.76 25.59 34.95
CA HIS A 231 -27.13 25.15 36.18
C HIS A 231 -27.35 26.16 37.32
N SER A 232 -27.37 25.68 38.56
CA SER A 232 -27.62 26.51 39.76
C SER A 232 -26.58 27.63 39.94
N GLU A 233 -25.29 27.28 39.87
CA GLU A 233 -24.19 28.24 40.02
C GLU A 233 -23.76 28.89 38.70
N TYR A 234 -23.59 28.12 37.63
CA TYR A 234 -23.14 28.62 36.33
C TYR A 234 -24.23 29.34 35.52
N GLY A 235 -25.51 29.28 35.93
CA GLY A 235 -26.60 29.86 35.14
C GLY A 235 -26.82 29.07 33.85
N ASN A 236 -27.22 29.74 32.78
CA ASN A 236 -27.33 29.07 31.48
C ASN A 236 -25.92 28.75 30.99
N MET A 237 -25.64 27.48 30.71
CA MET A 237 -24.31 27.04 30.31
C MET A 237 -24.35 26.02 29.17
N VAL A 238 -23.24 25.96 28.45
CA VAL A 238 -22.96 24.95 27.42
C VAL A 238 -21.67 24.22 27.79
N GLU A 239 -21.65 22.91 27.61
CA GLU A 239 -20.42 22.12 27.59
C GLU A 239 -20.27 21.42 26.25
N ILE A 240 -19.07 21.47 25.69
CA ILE A 240 -18.72 20.82 24.43
C ILE A 240 -17.62 19.81 24.73
N ASP A 241 -17.88 18.55 24.41
CA ASP A 241 -16.89 17.49 24.37
C ASP A 241 -16.19 17.51 23.02
N HIS A 242 -14.87 17.66 23.05
CA HIS A 242 -14.05 17.71 21.86
C HIS A 242 -13.43 16.34 21.52
N GLY A 243 -13.56 15.33 22.38
CA GLY A 243 -12.80 14.09 22.35
C GLY A 243 -11.54 14.15 23.22
N ASP A 244 -10.85 13.02 23.39
CA ASP A 244 -9.65 12.90 24.24
C ASP A 244 -9.87 13.44 25.68
N ASP A 245 -11.06 13.20 26.22
CA ASP A 245 -11.50 13.66 27.55
C ASP A 245 -11.39 15.18 27.76
N MET A 246 -11.37 15.96 26.67
CA MET A 246 -11.30 17.42 26.66
C MET A 246 -12.69 18.05 26.55
N ILE A 247 -13.06 18.82 27.57
CA ILE A 247 -14.34 19.54 27.62
C ILE A 247 -14.07 21.04 27.75
N SER A 248 -14.79 21.85 26.97
CA SER A 248 -14.89 23.29 27.20
C SER A 248 -16.25 23.66 27.76
N ARG A 249 -16.26 24.58 28.74
CA ARG A 249 -17.46 25.03 29.45
C ARG A 249 -17.65 26.52 29.27
N TYR A 250 -18.87 26.94 28.95
CA TYR A 250 -19.28 28.32 28.70
C TYR A 250 -20.45 28.65 29.60
N ALA A 251 -20.30 29.58 30.53
CA ALA A 251 -21.29 29.86 31.57
C ALA A 251 -21.75 31.32 31.60
N HIS A 252 -22.77 31.56 32.43
CA HIS A 252 -23.45 32.84 32.66
C HIS A 252 -24.15 33.41 31.42
N ALA A 253 -24.49 32.57 30.43
CA ALA A 253 -25.13 33.03 29.20
C ALA A 253 -26.52 33.63 29.46
N SER A 254 -26.94 34.57 28.61
CA SER A 254 -28.32 35.07 28.59
C SER A 254 -29.22 34.16 27.76
N LYS A 255 -28.70 33.62 26.66
CA LYS A 255 -29.39 32.74 25.73
C LYS A 255 -28.46 31.65 25.21
N LEU A 256 -28.99 30.45 25.03
CA LEU A 256 -28.32 29.29 24.42
C LEU A 256 -28.86 29.08 23.01
N HIS A 257 -27.99 28.77 22.05
CA HIS A 257 -28.35 28.56 20.64
C HIS A 257 -28.15 27.11 20.17
N VAL A 258 -27.70 26.23 21.07
CA VAL A 258 -27.37 24.84 20.77
C VAL A 258 -28.02 23.88 21.75
N GLU A 259 -28.24 22.64 21.32
CA GLU A 259 -28.88 21.58 22.11
C GLU A 259 -27.93 20.39 22.32
N VAL A 260 -28.19 19.59 23.36
CA VAL A 260 -27.41 18.37 23.65
C VAL A 260 -27.45 17.41 22.46
N GLY A 261 -26.27 16.88 22.09
CA GLY A 261 -26.08 16.01 20.93
C GLY A 261 -25.77 16.75 19.63
N GLN A 262 -25.86 18.08 19.60
CA GLN A 262 -25.51 18.87 18.42
C GLN A 262 -23.99 18.87 18.17
N VAL A 263 -23.59 18.63 16.91
CA VAL A 263 -22.21 18.82 16.47
C VAL A 263 -21.98 20.30 16.16
N VAL A 264 -20.92 20.87 16.71
CA VAL A 264 -20.54 22.28 16.52
C VAL A 264 -19.14 22.39 15.92
N ALA A 265 -18.98 23.35 15.01
CA ALA A 265 -17.67 23.67 14.44
C ALA A 265 -16.91 24.67 15.34
N GLN A 266 -15.58 24.66 15.25
CA GLN A 266 -14.76 25.71 15.88
C GLN A 266 -15.18 27.09 15.38
N GLY A 267 -15.34 28.05 16.29
CA GLY A 267 -15.76 29.42 16.00
C GLY A 267 -17.26 29.60 15.76
N GLN A 268 -18.06 28.52 15.76
CA GLN A 268 -19.51 28.59 15.66
C GLN A 268 -20.08 29.29 16.90
N GLU A 269 -21.05 30.17 16.68
CA GLU A 269 -21.79 30.81 17.78
C GLU A 269 -22.69 29.79 18.48
N ILE A 270 -22.58 29.72 19.81
CA ILE A 270 -23.26 28.71 20.65
C ILE A 270 -24.17 29.33 21.71
N ALA A 271 -23.90 30.57 22.11
CA ALA A 271 -24.65 31.27 23.15
C ALA A 271 -24.40 32.79 23.08
N GLU A 272 -25.11 33.54 23.91
CA GLU A 272 -24.91 34.98 24.10
C GLU A 272 -24.50 35.27 25.54
N VAL A 273 -23.55 36.19 25.74
CA VAL A 273 -23.13 36.64 27.07
C VAL A 273 -24.32 37.15 27.87
N GLY A 274 -24.33 36.85 29.16
CA GLY A 274 -25.33 37.31 30.11
C GLY A 274 -24.73 37.50 31.50
N SER A 275 -25.60 37.44 32.51
CA SER A 275 -25.22 37.49 33.93
C SER A 275 -26.15 36.56 34.72
N THR A 276 -26.40 35.36 34.19
CA THR A 276 -27.25 34.35 34.85
C THR A 276 -26.47 33.53 35.88
N GLY A 277 -27.15 32.95 36.86
CA GLY A 277 -26.49 32.19 37.93
C GLY A 277 -25.75 33.10 38.92
N ARG A 278 -24.63 32.62 39.45
CA ARG A 278 -23.82 33.31 40.46
C ARG A 278 -22.82 34.26 39.81
N SER A 279 -23.31 35.39 39.32
CA SER A 279 -22.55 36.38 38.54
C SER A 279 -22.64 37.79 39.15
N THR A 280 -21.56 38.57 39.09
CA THR A 280 -21.52 39.97 39.59
C THR A 280 -21.85 41.00 38.50
N GLY A 281 -21.97 40.58 37.26
CA GLY A 281 -22.27 41.42 36.10
C GLY A 281 -22.03 40.69 34.77
N PRO A 282 -22.33 41.29 33.61
CA PRO A 282 -22.19 40.62 32.33
C PRO A 282 -20.75 40.17 32.01
N HIS A 283 -20.56 38.86 31.85
CA HIS A 283 -19.28 38.25 31.45
C HIS A 283 -19.50 36.81 30.95
N LEU A 284 -18.51 36.29 30.22
CA LEU A 284 -18.37 34.85 29.95
C LEU A 284 -17.43 34.25 30.98
N HIS A 285 -17.90 33.24 31.72
CA HIS A 285 -17.02 32.36 32.48
C HIS A 285 -16.66 31.15 31.60
N PHE A 286 -15.37 30.91 31.41
CA PHE A 286 -14.85 29.89 30.50
C PHE A 286 -13.89 28.94 31.21
N GLU A 287 -14.14 27.64 31.09
CA GLU A 287 -13.25 26.59 31.61
C GLU A 287 -12.80 25.66 30.49
N ILE A 288 -11.62 25.07 30.68
CA ILE A 288 -11.14 23.90 29.94
C ILE A 288 -10.92 22.81 30.97
N ARG A 289 -11.42 21.61 30.71
CA ARG A 289 -11.30 20.45 31.59
C ARG A 289 -10.70 19.29 30.79
N HIS A 290 -9.76 18.58 31.40
CA HIS A 290 -9.19 17.35 30.86
C HIS A 290 -9.37 16.25 31.89
N ASN A 291 -9.98 15.13 31.52
CA ASN A 291 -10.32 14.05 32.46
C ASN A 291 -11.12 14.56 33.69
N GLY A 292 -12.02 15.52 33.46
CA GLY A 292 -12.82 16.17 34.51
C GLY A 292 -12.06 17.16 35.41
N VAL A 293 -10.74 17.30 35.26
CA VAL A 293 -9.91 18.21 36.06
C VAL A 293 -9.79 19.58 35.36
N PRO A 294 -10.09 20.71 36.04
CA PRO A 294 -9.91 22.04 35.49
C PRO A 294 -8.45 22.32 35.10
N GLN A 295 -8.25 22.83 33.90
CA GLN A 295 -6.98 23.27 33.36
C GLN A 295 -6.98 24.79 33.21
N ASN A 296 -5.80 25.41 33.32
CA ASN A 296 -5.69 26.86 33.12
C ASN A 296 -5.94 27.22 31.64
N PRO A 297 -7.06 27.90 31.29
CA PRO A 297 -7.41 28.16 29.90
C PRO A 297 -6.40 29.04 29.15
N SER A 298 -5.65 29.89 29.86
CA SER A 298 -4.67 30.78 29.24
C SER A 298 -3.48 30.06 28.60
N ARG A 299 -3.30 28.76 28.89
CA ARG A 299 -2.28 27.91 28.25
C ARG A 299 -2.70 27.39 26.87
N PHE A 300 -4.00 27.41 26.56
CA PHE A 300 -4.57 26.84 25.34
C PHE A 300 -4.99 27.91 24.34
N LEU A 301 -5.55 29.01 24.85
CA LEU A 301 -6.07 30.09 24.04
C LEU A 301 -4.93 30.90 23.41
N LYS A 302 -4.90 30.96 22.07
CA LYS A 302 -4.01 31.86 21.34
C LYS A 302 -4.68 33.23 21.20
N LYS A 303 -3.94 34.30 21.55
CA LYS A 303 -4.39 35.66 21.25
C LYS A 303 -4.51 35.82 19.72
N PRO A 304 -5.58 36.47 19.21
CA PRO A 304 -5.57 36.93 17.83
C PRO A 304 -4.36 37.87 17.66
N GLY A 305 -3.55 37.62 16.63
CA GLY A 305 -2.39 38.44 16.27
C GLY A 305 -2.78 39.61 15.39
#